data_AF-A0A1D8USX2-F1
#
_entry.id   AF-A0A1D8USX2-F1
#
_cell.length_a   1.000
_cell.length_b   1.000
_cell.length_c   1.000
_cell.angle_alpha   90.00
_cell.angle_beta   90.00
_cell.angle_gamma   90.00
#
_symmetry.space_group_name_H-M   'P 1'
#
loop_
_entity.id
_entity.type
_entity.pdbx_description
1 polymer ?
#
loop_
_entity_poly.entity_id
_entity_poly.type
_entity_poly.pdbx_seq_one_letter_code
_entity_poly.pdbx_strand_id
1 'polypeptide(L)'
;MQTADFIALTVIALSGLWGFFRGFSTEFFSLCAWAGALVLTFRLYPLAVPYIEPHVVEHIVAIGIAFASTFVLLLLVFNAVGNHIGRLIRSSLLDGADRLLGVVFGLARGYVLLVVGFLVLRSFFGSWADLLTHGSVIAPYIAAGTHYLEGIMPEGMHLRLASPPTTGHDAVI
;
A
#
# COMPACT_ATOMS: atom_id res chain seq x y z
N MET A 1 -6.88 -25.54 4.16
CA MET A 1 -6.95 -24.06 4.20
C MET A 1 -5.94 -23.61 5.21
N GLN A 2 -4.96 -22.84 4.78
CA GLN A 2 -3.82 -22.44 5.57
C GLN A 2 -4.13 -21.13 6.31
N THR A 3 -3.35 -20.81 7.34
CA THR A 3 -3.49 -19.58 8.14
C THR A 3 -3.49 -18.31 7.27
N ALA A 4 -2.76 -18.31 6.16
CA ALA A 4 -2.74 -17.23 5.18
C ALA A 4 -4.10 -16.97 4.51
N ASP A 5 -4.88 -18.02 4.22
CA ASP A 5 -6.20 -17.88 3.58
C ASP A 5 -7.19 -17.19 4.52
N PHE A 6 -7.16 -17.53 5.81
CA PHE A 6 -7.98 -16.88 6.85
C PHE A 6 -7.58 -15.41 7.06
N ILE A 7 -6.28 -15.10 7.05
CA ILE A 7 -5.80 -13.71 7.16
C ILE A 7 -6.27 -12.90 5.95
N ALA A 8 -6.11 -13.42 4.74
CA ALA A 8 -6.53 -12.74 3.52
C ALA A 8 -8.04 -12.46 3.53
N LEU A 9 -8.85 -13.47 3.89
CA LEU A 9 -10.30 -13.34 3.93
C LEU A 9 -10.76 -12.36 5.01
N THR A 10 -10.10 -12.36 6.18
CA THR A 10 -10.36 -11.41 7.26
C THR A 10 -10.02 -9.97 6.84
N VAL A 11 -8.86 -9.76 6.20
CA VAL A 11 -8.45 -8.43 5.74
C VAL A 11 -9.39 -7.90 4.66
N ILE A 12 -9.77 -8.72 3.69
CA ILE A 12 -10.71 -8.33 2.63
C ILE A 12 -12.08 -8.03 3.24
N ALA A 13 -12.59 -8.89 4.12
CA ALA A 13 -13.88 -8.70 4.76
C ALA A 13 -13.91 -7.43 5.62
N LEU A 14 -12.88 -7.20 6.44
CA LEU A 14 -12.76 -5.99 7.25
C LEU A 14 -12.61 -4.73 6.39
N SER A 15 -11.85 -4.79 5.30
CA SER A 15 -11.68 -3.66 4.38
C SER A 15 -12.98 -3.34 3.64
N GLY A 16 -13.71 -4.35 3.18
CA GLY A 16 -15.04 -4.19 2.58
C GLY A 16 -16.07 -3.63 3.57
N LEU A 17 -16.06 -4.13 4.81
CA LEU A 17 -16.93 -3.65 5.88
C LEU A 17 -16.60 -2.20 6.29
N TRP A 18 -15.32 -1.84 6.35
CA TRP A 18 -14.89 -0.47 6.61
C TRP A 18 -15.30 0.47 5.46
N GLY A 19 -15.17 0.02 4.21
CA GLY A 19 -15.64 0.75 3.03
C GLY A 19 -17.16 0.98 3.02
N PHE A 20 -17.93 0.01 3.51
CA PHE A 20 -19.37 0.17 3.73
C PHE A 20 -19.70 1.28 4.74
N PHE A 21 -18.97 1.35 5.85
CA PHE A 21 -19.19 2.35 6.89
C PHE A 21 -18.73 3.76 6.51
N ARG A 22 -17.71 3.90 5.65
CA ARG A 22 -17.21 5.21 5.19
C ARG A 22 -17.93 5.77 3.97
N GLY A 23 -18.45 4.92 3.08
CA GLY A 23 -19.04 5.34 1.80
C GLY A 23 -17.99 5.70 0.75
N PHE A 24 -18.31 5.46 -0.53
CA PHE A 24 -17.39 5.69 -1.67
C PHE A 24 -16.91 7.13 -1.75
N SER A 25 -17.81 8.10 -1.62
CA SER A 25 -17.47 9.52 -1.74
C SER A 25 -16.41 9.92 -0.72
N THR A 26 -16.55 9.50 0.53
CA THR A 26 -15.55 9.76 1.58
C THR A 26 -14.20 9.14 1.23
N GLU A 27 -14.22 7.92 0.71
CA GLU A 27 -13.00 7.19 0.34
C GLU A 27 -12.31 7.83 -0.89
N PHE A 28 -13.09 8.27 -1.88
CA PHE A 28 -12.60 9.00 -3.06
C PHE A 28 -12.00 10.35 -2.69
N PHE A 29 -12.70 11.14 -1.86
CA PHE A 29 -12.17 12.41 -1.35
C PHE A 29 -10.92 12.20 -0.49
N SER A 30 -10.84 11.11 0.28
CA SER A 30 -9.62 10.74 1.02
C SER A 30 -8.46 10.42 0.08
N LEU A 31 -8.69 9.70 -1.02
CA LEU A 31 -7.67 9.47 -2.04
C LEU A 31 -7.21 10.77 -2.71
N CYS A 32 -8.16 11.62 -3.10
CA CYS A 32 -7.85 12.94 -3.66
C CYS A 32 -7.07 13.80 -2.67
N ALA A 33 -7.39 13.71 -1.37
CA ALA A 33 -6.66 14.41 -0.32
C ALA A 33 -5.22 13.90 -0.20
N TRP A 34 -5.01 12.59 -0.21
CA TRP A 34 -3.68 11.98 -0.21
C TRP A 34 -2.87 12.39 -1.44
N ALA A 35 -3.44 12.26 -2.64
CA ALA A 35 -2.79 12.61 -3.89
C ALA A 35 -2.49 14.12 -3.98
N GLY A 36 -3.47 14.96 -3.66
CA GLY A 36 -3.33 16.41 -3.64
C GLY A 36 -2.31 16.89 -2.63
N ALA A 37 -2.33 16.33 -1.41
CA ALA A 37 -1.33 16.63 -0.39
C ALA A 37 0.07 16.22 -0.85
N LEU A 38 0.24 15.04 -1.44
CA LEU A 38 1.55 14.56 -1.91
C LEU A 38 2.11 15.47 -3.01
N VAL A 39 1.31 15.75 -4.04
CA VAL A 39 1.71 16.63 -5.17
C VAL A 39 2.08 18.02 -4.67
N LEU A 40 1.28 18.59 -3.77
CA LEU A 40 1.52 19.92 -3.24
C LEU A 40 2.71 19.93 -2.27
N THR A 41 2.95 18.84 -1.54
CA THR A 41 4.15 18.67 -0.71
C THR A 41 5.41 18.75 -1.55
N PHE A 42 5.48 18.07 -2.70
CA PHE A 42 6.65 18.14 -3.59
C PHE A 42 6.98 19.58 -4.02
N ARG A 43 6.00 20.47 -4.04
CA ARG A 43 6.20 21.89 -4.36
C ARG A 43 6.50 22.75 -3.13
N LEU A 44 5.89 22.44 -1.99
CA LEU A 44 5.94 23.28 -0.80
C LEU A 44 6.99 22.87 0.24
N TYR A 45 7.47 21.62 0.22
CA TYR A 45 8.50 21.17 1.17
C TYR A 45 9.77 22.04 1.18
N PRO A 46 10.26 22.61 0.05
CA PRO A 46 11.47 23.44 0.08
C PRO A 46 11.28 24.73 0.87
N LEU A 47 10.04 25.21 1.02
CA LEU A 47 9.72 26.36 1.88
C LEU A 47 9.83 26.01 3.36
N ALA A 48 9.64 24.73 3.73
CA ALA A 48 9.74 24.27 5.10
C ALA A 48 11.19 23.97 5.53
N VAL A 49 12.07 23.62 4.58
CA VAL A 49 13.48 23.27 4.86
C VAL A 49 14.23 24.35 5.68
N PRO A 50 14.18 25.66 5.34
CA PRO A 50 14.92 26.69 6.07
C PRO A 50 14.51 26.85 7.53
N TYR A 51 13.27 26.48 7.88
CA TYR A 51 12.79 26.53 9.26
C TYR A 51 13.27 25.34 10.09
N ILE A 52 13.60 24.22 9.43
CA ILE A 52 14.00 22.97 10.09
C ILE A 52 15.51 22.79 10.10
N GLU A 53 16.21 23.25 9.07
CA GLU A 53 17.66 23.18 8.94
C GLU A 53 18.44 23.70 10.16
N PRO A 54 18.03 24.77 10.87
CA PRO A 54 18.71 25.22 12.08
C PRO A 54 18.63 24.24 13.27
N HIS A 55 17.68 23.31 13.24
CA HIS A 55 17.37 22.39 14.35
C HIS A 55 17.92 20.97 14.13
N VAL A 56 18.54 20.70 12.98
CA VAL A 56 18.94 19.35 12.56
C VAL A 56 20.36 19.38 12.01
N VAL A 57 21.21 18.45 12.46
CA VAL A 57 22.63 18.40 12.05
C VAL A 57 22.80 17.95 10.59
N GLU A 58 21.98 16.99 10.16
CA GLU A 58 22.06 16.38 8.83
C GLU A 58 21.03 16.98 7.86
N HIS A 59 21.51 17.52 6.74
CA HIS A 59 20.65 18.17 5.74
C HIS A 59 19.63 17.21 5.12
N ILE A 60 20.01 15.94 4.89
CA ILE A 60 19.11 14.91 4.38
C ILE A 60 17.93 14.64 5.35
N VAL A 61 18.20 14.71 6.66
CA VAL A 61 17.19 14.52 7.70
C VAL A 61 16.28 15.75 7.77
N ALA A 62 16.83 16.96 7.64
CA ALA A 62 16.04 18.19 7.58
C ALA A 62 15.05 18.18 6.38
N ILE A 63 15.48 17.74 5.20
CA ILE A 63 14.61 17.55 4.04
C ILE A 63 13.49 16.54 4.35
N GLY A 64 13.84 15.40 4.95
CA GLY A 64 12.87 14.37 5.32
C GLY A 64 11.79 14.90 6.28
N ILE A 65 12.19 15.64 7.32
CA ILE A 65 11.26 16.23 8.29
C ILE A 65 10.43 17.34 7.63
N ALA A 66 11.02 18.18 6.78
CA ALA A 66 10.32 19.24 6.07
C ALA A 66 9.25 18.66 5.12
N PHE A 67 9.58 17.59 4.41
CA PHE A 67 8.64 16.87 3.56
C PHE A 67 7.52 16.25 4.39
N ALA A 68 7.86 15.50 5.45
CA ALA A 68 6.87 14.82 6.29
C ALA A 68 5.91 15.80 6.99
N SER A 69 6.44 16.86 7.59
CA SER A 69 5.64 17.90 8.25
C SER A 69 4.71 18.63 7.27
N THR A 70 5.23 19.03 6.12
CA THR A 70 4.44 19.67 5.05
C THR A 70 3.34 18.74 4.55
N PHE A 71 3.66 17.47 4.32
CA PHE A 71 2.71 16.46 3.89
C PHE A 71 1.57 16.29 4.89
N VAL A 72 1.89 16.14 6.17
CA VAL A 72 0.88 15.98 7.23
C VAL A 72 -0.01 17.22 7.33
N LEU A 73 0.56 18.42 7.28
CA LEU A 73 -0.19 19.67 7.32
C LEU A 73 -1.18 19.77 6.14
N LEU A 74 -0.70 19.52 4.92
CA LEU A 74 -1.53 19.56 3.73
C LEU A 74 -2.60 18.47 3.75
N LEU A 75 -2.24 17.26 4.18
CA LEU A 75 -3.18 16.16 4.30
C LEU A 75 -4.33 16.49 5.26
N LEU A 76 -4.03 17.18 6.37
CA LEU A 76 -5.02 17.65 7.33
C LEU A 76 -5.99 18.66 6.68
N VAL A 77 -5.44 19.64 5.94
CA VAL A 77 -6.21 20.66 5.23
C VAL A 77 -7.11 20.02 4.16
N PHE A 78 -6.57 19.17 3.30
CA PHE A 78 -7.35 18.50 2.26
C PHE A 78 -8.45 17.60 2.85
N ASN A 79 -8.18 16.89 3.95
CA ASN A 79 -9.21 16.09 4.64
C ASN A 79 -10.32 16.99 5.22
N ALA A 80 -9.96 18.10 5.85
CA ALA A 80 -10.94 19.04 6.40
C ALA A 80 -11.84 19.61 5.29
N VAL A 81 -11.26 20.00 4.16
CA VAL A 81 -11.98 20.50 2.98
C VAL A 81 -12.85 19.41 2.37
N GLY A 82 -12.31 18.21 2.13
CA GLY A 82 -13.05 17.08 1.58
C GLY A 82 -14.24 16.69 2.43
N ASN A 83 -14.09 16.69 3.76
CA ASN A 83 -15.19 16.42 4.69
C ASN A 83 -16.27 17.51 4.66
N HIS A 84 -15.88 18.78 4.52
CA HIS A 84 -16.83 19.88 4.34
C HIS A 84 -17.62 19.75 3.05
N ILE A 85 -16.94 19.50 1.94
CA ILE A 85 -17.58 19.32 0.62
C ILE A 85 -18.50 18.09 0.64
N GLY A 86 -18.05 16.98 1.20
CA GLY A 86 -18.84 15.76 1.33
C GLY A 86 -20.13 15.96 2.15
N ARG A 87 -20.15 16.87 3.12
CA ARG A 87 -21.38 17.25 3.85
C ARG A 87 -22.36 18.03 2.97
N LEU A 88 -21.88 18.85 2.05
CA LEU A 88 -22.71 19.69 1.19
C LEU A 88 -23.40 18.89 0.07
N ILE A 89 -22.79 17.78 -0.37
CA ILE A 89 -23.26 16.98 -1.50
C ILE A 89 -24.29 15.90 -1.09
N ARG A 90 -24.39 15.57 0.21
CA ARG A 90 -25.30 14.51 0.70
C ARG A 90 -26.77 14.91 0.59
N SER A 91 -27.42 14.42 -0.46
CA SER A 91 -28.88 14.29 -0.55
C SER A 91 -29.28 12.84 -0.28
N SER A 92 -30.35 12.61 0.50
CA SER A 92 -30.72 11.29 1.06
C SER A 92 -30.94 10.15 0.06
N LEU A 93 -31.06 10.44 -1.24
CA LEU A 93 -31.31 9.44 -2.29
C LEU A 93 -30.04 8.78 -2.85
N LEU A 94 -28.88 9.46 -2.78
CA LEU A 94 -27.60 8.94 -3.31
C LEU A 94 -26.80 8.15 -2.25
N ASP A 95 -27.17 8.27 -0.98
CA ASP A 95 -26.43 7.68 0.16
C ASP A 95 -26.41 6.14 0.12
N GLY A 96 -27.45 5.50 -0.41
CA GLY A 96 -27.50 4.03 -0.57
C GLY A 96 -26.56 3.52 -1.67
N ALA A 97 -26.51 4.21 -2.81
CA ALA A 97 -25.59 3.86 -3.90
C ALA A 97 -24.13 4.13 -3.52
N ASP A 98 -23.87 5.21 -2.78
CA ASP A 98 -22.53 5.57 -2.29
C ASP A 98 -21.92 4.50 -1.36
N ARG A 99 -22.74 3.88 -0.51
CA ARG A 99 -22.30 2.80 0.39
C ARG A 99 -21.95 1.51 -0.37
N LEU A 100 -22.72 1.15 -1.40
CA LEU A 100 -22.45 -0.04 -2.23
C LEU A 100 -21.16 0.13 -3.04
N LEU A 101 -20.94 1.31 -3.64
CA LEU A 101 -19.67 1.63 -4.29
C LEU A 101 -18.51 1.65 -3.28
N GLY A 102 -18.77 2.05 -2.04
CA GLY A 102 -17.80 2.03 -0.94
C GLY A 102 -17.35 0.61 -0.60
N VAL A 103 -18.25 -0.37 -0.66
CA VAL A 103 -17.91 -1.80 -0.51
C VAL A 103 -16.99 -2.26 -1.63
N VAL A 104 -17.35 -2.02 -2.90
CA VAL A 104 -16.53 -2.44 -4.06
C VAL A 104 -15.13 -1.83 -3.99
N PHE A 105 -15.05 -0.54 -3.66
CA PHE A 105 -13.79 0.15 -3.49
C PHE A 105 -12.99 -0.38 -2.29
N GLY A 106 -13.65 -0.64 -1.16
CA GLY A 106 -13.04 -1.23 0.04
C GLY A 106 -12.45 -2.62 -0.22
N LEU A 107 -13.13 -3.45 -1.02
CA LEU A 107 -12.62 -4.75 -1.48
C LEU A 107 -11.37 -4.59 -2.36
N ALA A 108 -11.41 -3.67 -3.34
CA ALA A 108 -10.26 -3.39 -4.21
C ALA A 108 -9.04 -2.90 -3.40
N ARG A 109 -9.25 -1.99 -2.45
CA ARG A 109 -8.20 -1.51 -1.54
C ARG A 109 -7.66 -2.63 -0.65
N GLY A 110 -8.53 -3.48 -0.11
CA GLY A 110 -8.15 -4.63 0.70
C GLY A 110 -7.26 -5.60 -0.07
N TYR A 111 -7.60 -5.85 -1.34
CA TYR A 111 -6.76 -6.66 -2.24
C TYR A 111 -5.39 -6.03 -2.47
N VAL A 112 -5.32 -4.72 -2.76
CA VAL A 112 -4.04 -4.01 -2.92
C VAL A 112 -3.20 -4.09 -1.64
N LEU A 113 -3.81 -3.89 -0.46
CA LEU A 113 -3.11 -3.99 0.82
C LEU A 113 -2.58 -5.40 1.07
N LEU A 114 -3.30 -6.45 0.67
CA LEU A 114 -2.81 -7.83 0.76
C LEU A 114 -1.59 -8.06 -0.13
N VAL A 115 -1.64 -7.63 -1.39
CA VAL A 115 -0.53 -7.79 -2.34
C VAL A 115 0.71 -7.05 -1.84
N VAL A 116 0.57 -5.78 -1.46
CA VAL A 116 1.67 -4.95 -0.95
C VAL A 116 2.18 -5.48 0.40
N GLY A 117 1.28 -5.84 1.32
CA GLY A 117 1.64 -6.38 2.62
C GLY A 117 2.43 -7.68 2.51
N PHE A 118 2.03 -8.56 1.57
CA PHE A 118 2.77 -9.79 1.28
C PHE A 118 4.15 -9.51 0.69
N LEU A 119 4.26 -8.56 -0.24
CA LEU A 119 5.55 -8.16 -0.83
C LEU A 119 6.51 -7.62 0.24
N VAL A 120 6.02 -6.77 1.14
CA VAL A 120 6.79 -6.22 2.26
C VAL A 120 7.18 -7.35 3.22
N LEU A 121 6.25 -8.23 3.60
CA LEU A 121 6.54 -9.35 4.48
C LEU A 121 7.63 -10.27 3.89
N ARG A 122 7.56 -10.57 2.59
CA ARG A 122 8.60 -11.34 1.88
C ARG A 122 9.94 -10.61 1.84
N SER A 123 9.94 -9.30 1.62
CA SER A 123 11.17 -8.51 1.48
C SER A 123 11.91 -8.35 2.81
N PHE A 124 11.19 -8.21 3.92
CA PHE A 124 11.78 -7.97 5.25
C PHE A 124 11.89 -9.24 6.10
N PHE A 125 11.02 -10.24 5.90
CA PHE A 125 10.87 -11.43 6.74
C PHE A 125 10.76 -12.72 5.91
N GLY A 126 11.57 -12.83 4.84
CA GLY A 126 11.45 -13.89 3.82
C GLY A 126 11.28 -15.32 4.35
N SER A 127 11.99 -15.71 5.42
CA SER A 127 11.86 -17.06 6.01
C SER A 127 10.53 -17.30 6.73
N TRP A 128 9.91 -16.27 7.31
CA TRP A 128 8.57 -16.33 7.91
C TRP A 128 7.46 -16.29 6.86
N ALA A 129 7.69 -15.60 5.74
CA ALA A 129 6.75 -15.53 4.62
C ALA A 129 6.57 -16.91 3.94
N ASP A 130 7.67 -17.64 3.69
CA ASP A 130 7.63 -18.97 3.07
C ASP A 130 6.98 -20.06 3.95
N LEU A 131 7.06 -19.90 5.28
CA LEU A 131 6.37 -20.78 6.24
C LEU A 131 4.85 -20.54 6.25
N LEU A 132 4.40 -19.32 5.96
CA LEU A 132 2.98 -18.93 5.91
C LEU A 132 2.31 -19.32 4.58
N THR A 133 3.08 -19.46 3.49
CA THR A 133 2.59 -19.76 2.13
C THR A 133 2.71 -21.22 1.70
N HIS A 134 3.32 -22.09 2.51
CA HIS A 134 3.52 -23.51 2.21
C HIS A 134 2.20 -24.28 2.05
N GLY A 135 1.61 -24.30 0.85
CA GLY A 135 0.30 -24.91 0.57
C GLY A 135 -0.87 -23.93 0.41
N SER A 136 -0.58 -22.63 0.28
CA SER A 136 -1.61 -21.58 0.14
C SER A 136 -2.03 -21.37 -1.31
N VAL A 137 -3.34 -21.27 -1.52
CA VAL A 137 -3.99 -21.06 -2.83
C VAL A 137 -3.63 -19.69 -3.44
N ILE A 138 -3.12 -18.76 -2.64
CA ILE A 138 -2.80 -17.38 -3.03
C ILE A 138 -1.37 -17.26 -3.60
N ALA A 139 -0.46 -18.17 -3.23
CA ALA A 139 0.92 -18.20 -3.72
C ALA A 139 1.07 -18.14 -5.26
N PRO A 140 0.29 -18.89 -6.08
CA PRO A 140 0.40 -18.83 -7.53
C PRO A 140 -0.09 -17.50 -8.14
N TYR A 141 -1.01 -16.77 -7.50
CA TYR A 141 -1.48 -15.46 -8.01
C TYR A 141 -0.42 -14.37 -7.87
N ILE A 142 0.46 -14.49 -6.87
CA ILE A 142 1.58 -13.58 -6.66
C ILE A 142 2.74 -13.92 -7.62
N ALA A 143 2.94 -15.21 -7.92
CA ALA A 143 3.87 -15.67 -8.96
C ALA A 143 3.43 -15.28 -10.39
N ALA A 144 2.13 -15.19 -10.65
CA ALA A 144 1.62 -14.69 -11.93
C ALA A 144 1.96 -13.20 -12.15
N GLY A 145 2.00 -12.40 -11.07
CA GLY A 145 2.42 -11.00 -11.14
C GLY A 145 3.90 -10.80 -11.43
N THR A 146 4.78 -11.72 -10.99
CA THR A 146 6.22 -11.63 -11.23
C THR A 146 6.59 -11.82 -12.70
N HIS A 147 5.85 -12.64 -13.46
CA HIS A 147 6.09 -12.81 -14.90
C HIS A 147 5.82 -11.53 -15.73
N TYR A 148 4.94 -10.63 -15.28
CA TYR A 148 4.76 -9.33 -15.93
C TYR A 148 5.87 -8.33 -15.60
N LEU A 149 6.50 -8.48 -14.43
CA LEU A 149 7.59 -7.62 -13.98
C LEU A 149 8.96 -8.07 -14.50
N GLU A 150 9.15 -9.37 -14.76
CA GLU A 150 10.34 -9.91 -15.42
C GLU A 150 10.58 -9.29 -16.80
N GLY A 151 9.51 -8.91 -17.51
CA GLY A 151 9.61 -8.22 -18.81
C GLY A 151 10.12 -6.77 -18.74
N ILE A 152 10.23 -6.19 -17.54
CA ILE A 152 10.65 -4.79 -17.30
C ILE A 152 11.96 -4.74 -16.49
N MET A 153 12.46 -5.89 -16.01
CA MET A 153 13.69 -5.94 -15.22
C MET A 153 14.94 -5.89 -16.11
N PRO A 154 15.90 -4.99 -15.81
CA PRO A 154 17.24 -5.04 -16.41
C PRO A 154 17.97 -6.36 -16.06
N GLU A 155 18.69 -6.94 -17.03
CA GLU A 155 19.33 -8.28 -16.95
C GLU A 155 20.29 -8.50 -15.76
N GLY A 156 20.66 -7.45 -15.02
CA GLY A 156 21.55 -7.55 -13.85
C GLY A 156 20.92 -8.14 -12.58
N MET A 157 19.60 -8.40 -12.55
CA MET A 157 18.88 -8.88 -11.36
C MET A 157 18.49 -10.37 -11.38
N HIS A 158 18.98 -11.17 -12.32
CA HIS A 158 18.81 -12.63 -12.34
C HIS A 158 19.55 -13.39 -11.21
N LEU A 159 20.17 -12.69 -10.25
CA LEU A 159 21.02 -13.32 -9.26
C LEU A 159 20.25 -13.84 -8.03
N ARG A 160 20.20 -15.19 -7.95
CA ARG A 160 20.10 -16.03 -6.73
C ARG A 160 18.71 -16.49 -6.25
N LEU A 161 17.70 -16.56 -7.13
CA LEU A 161 16.42 -17.20 -6.78
C LEU A 161 16.18 -18.59 -7.40
N ALA A 162 17.08 -19.09 -8.26
CA ALA A 162 16.96 -20.42 -8.83
C ALA A 162 18.31 -21.15 -8.91
N SER A 163 18.76 -21.69 -7.79
CA SER A 163 19.56 -22.92 -7.75
C SER A 163 19.44 -23.47 -6.32
N PRO A 164 18.51 -24.41 -6.05
CA PRO A 164 18.70 -25.30 -4.92
C PRO A 164 20.08 -25.94 -5.08
N PRO A 165 20.87 -26.11 -4.01
CA PRO A 165 22.13 -26.84 -4.13
C PRO A 165 21.79 -28.21 -4.73
N THR A 166 22.27 -28.48 -5.93
CA THR A 166 22.32 -29.84 -6.46
C THR A 166 23.17 -30.61 -5.47
N THR A 167 22.53 -31.32 -4.54
CA THR A 167 23.16 -32.33 -3.72
C THR A 167 23.89 -33.25 -4.70
N GLY A 168 25.22 -33.13 -4.72
CA GLY A 168 26.09 -33.98 -5.50
C GLY A 168 25.84 -35.42 -5.11
N HIS A 169 25.08 -36.12 -5.95
CA HIS A 169 25.00 -37.56 -5.96
C HIS A 169 26.03 -38.16 -6.94
N ASP A 170 26.88 -37.31 -7.53
CA ASP A 170 27.84 -37.68 -8.55
C ASP A 170 29.27 -37.57 -7.99
N ALA A 171 29.60 -38.40 -6.99
CA ALA A 171 30.98 -38.67 -6.63
C ALA A 171 31.15 -40.05 -5.99
N VAL A 172 31.49 -41.01 -6.86
CA VAL A 172 32.36 -42.17 -6.63
C VAL A 172 31.70 -43.46 -6.12
N ILE A 173 31.38 -44.33 -7.09
CA ILE A 173 31.70 -45.77 -7.06
C ILE A 173 33.12 -45.92 -7.63
#